data_AF-A0A0A1V7G4-F1
#
_entry.id   AF-A0A0A1V7G4-F1
#
_cell.length_a   1.000
_cell.length_b   1.000
_cell.length_c   1.000
_cell.angle_alpha   90.00
_cell.angle_beta   90.00
_cell.angle_gamma   90.00
#
_symmetry.space_group_name_H-M   'P 1'
#
loop_
_entity.id
_entity.type
_entity.pdbx_description
1 polymer ?
#
loop_
_entity_poly.entity_id
_entity_poly.type
_entity_poly.pdbx_seq_one_letter_code
_entity_poly.pdbx_strand_id
1 'polypeptide(L)'
;MLSLLLYVGLANAAVVRNSECDFHMNAAGSHGGPLGELNGGQIRFGNIPQTTFHIDGDKIWDRNGHGCWWTPPTRVLQCDTNQPPDSGFTIGCDGRVSYHGQTAFYQCETGDDNQYNIYLGPNKGINCGEVTLTADGCHIACPPPPQPAKSCPANLNGAYEFPHLIVSVDKSNPDKAAGTSFFGEVTSSISSIFNFDIPAADAGKTCTLVFLFPRQDQLTTSSFTFSGDGKIDFSLLNSPATQGTTWNNQPGKKTDYGITTVAPGNSYTIASFPCPAGQAIGFEMSDCGNTNFRYFQDYNPSPIGLYITKC
;
A
#
# COMPACT_ATOMS: atom_id res chain seq x y z
N MET A 1 -28.03 -35.50 12.55
CA MET A 1 -26.57 -35.27 12.49
C MET A 1 -26.23 -34.93 11.05
N LEU A 2 -26.09 -33.64 10.72
CA LEU A 2 -25.67 -33.19 9.40
C LEU A 2 -24.39 -32.37 9.59
N SER A 3 -23.27 -32.93 9.13
CA SER A 3 -21.92 -32.41 9.35
C SER A 3 -21.67 -31.13 8.56
N LEU A 4 -21.30 -30.06 9.27
CA LEU A 4 -20.82 -28.81 8.71
C LEU A 4 -19.30 -28.95 8.44
N LEU A 5 -18.91 -29.10 7.17
CA LEU A 5 -17.50 -29.02 6.76
C LEU A 5 -17.12 -27.55 6.57
N LEU A 6 -16.46 -26.97 7.57
CA LEU A 6 -15.79 -25.67 7.45
C LEU A 6 -14.45 -25.88 6.74
N TYR A 7 -14.35 -25.43 5.49
CA TYR A 7 -13.06 -25.24 4.83
C TYR A 7 -12.38 -24.02 5.45
N VAL A 8 -11.38 -24.26 6.29
CA VAL A 8 -10.44 -23.23 6.72
C VAL A 8 -9.47 -23.02 5.56
N GLY A 9 -9.62 -21.92 4.84
CA GLY A 9 -8.62 -21.45 3.89
C GLY A 9 -7.36 -21.05 4.66
N LEU A 10 -6.37 -21.94 4.70
CA LEU A 10 -5.04 -21.59 5.16
C LEU A 10 -4.43 -20.65 4.13
N ALA A 11 -4.34 -19.36 4.46
CA ALA A 11 -3.41 -18.46 3.81
C ALA A 11 -2.00 -18.99 4.13
N ASN A 12 -1.43 -19.75 3.21
CA ASN A 12 0.00 -20.01 3.23
C ASN A 12 0.69 -18.67 2.94
N ALA A 13 1.06 -17.94 3.99
CA ALA A 13 2.15 -17.00 3.88
C ALA A 13 3.38 -17.84 3.52
N ALA A 14 3.74 -17.85 2.24
CA ALA A 14 4.98 -18.45 1.80
C ALA A 14 6.10 -17.63 2.43
N VAL A 15 6.66 -18.13 3.53
CA VAL A 15 7.96 -17.68 4.01
C VAL A 15 8.94 -18.01 2.87
N VAL A 16 9.41 -16.98 2.18
CA VAL A 16 10.55 -17.11 1.27
C VAL A 16 11.71 -17.56 2.16
N ARG A 17 12.00 -18.87 2.14
CA ARG A 17 13.22 -19.38 2.75
C ARG A 17 14.35 -18.82 1.91
N ASN A 18 15.18 -17.96 2.48
CA ASN A 18 16.44 -17.59 1.84
C ASN A 18 17.20 -18.89 1.59
N SER A 19 17.43 -19.20 0.32
CA SER A 19 18.35 -20.26 -0.09
C SER A 19 19.74 -19.88 0.39
N GLU A 20 20.47 -20.86 0.92
CA GLU A 20 21.88 -20.74 1.29
C GLU A 20 22.70 -20.16 0.12
N CYS A 21 23.44 -19.07 0.35
CA CYS A 21 24.23 -18.40 -0.69
C CYS A 21 25.27 -17.41 -0.15
N ASP A 22 26.23 -17.08 -1.02
CA ASP A 22 27.26 -16.08 -0.77
C ASP A 22 26.91 -14.74 -1.42
N PHE A 23 27.30 -13.65 -0.77
CA PHE A 23 27.07 -12.27 -1.23
C PHE A 23 28.08 -11.31 -0.61
N HIS A 24 28.13 -10.09 -1.12
CA HIS A 24 28.79 -8.97 -0.48
C HIS A 24 27.77 -7.91 -0.09
N MET A 25 28.05 -7.22 1.00
CA MET A 25 27.24 -6.10 1.44
C MET A 25 27.84 -4.76 1.02
N ASN A 26 26.97 -3.81 0.68
CA ASN A 26 27.30 -2.42 0.41
C ASN A 26 26.46 -1.50 1.31
N ALA A 27 27.12 -0.51 1.89
CA ALA A 27 26.50 0.58 2.64
C ALA A 27 26.12 1.74 1.72
N ALA A 28 24.92 2.28 1.89
CA ALA A 28 24.44 3.48 1.22
C ALA A 28 23.79 4.44 2.22
N GLY A 29 24.34 5.65 2.35
CA GLY A 29 23.89 6.68 3.29
C GLY A 29 24.60 8.01 3.00
N SER A 30 24.86 8.80 4.05
CA SER A 30 25.71 10.00 3.90
C SER A 30 27.15 9.65 3.48
N HIS A 31 27.62 8.46 3.85
CA HIS A 31 28.77 7.79 3.26
C HIS A 31 28.36 6.38 2.83
N GLY A 32 29.14 5.75 1.96
CA GLY A 32 28.80 4.45 1.43
C GLY A 32 29.99 3.76 0.78
N GLY A 33 29.83 2.47 0.52
CA GLY A 33 30.88 1.63 -0.03
C GLY A 33 30.74 0.18 0.39
N PRO A 34 31.62 -0.70 -0.12
CA PRO A 34 31.62 -2.10 0.22
C PRO A 34 31.96 -2.31 1.69
N LEU A 35 31.32 -3.30 2.30
CA LEU A 35 31.65 -3.75 3.65
C LEU A 35 32.89 -4.64 3.59
N GLY A 36 33.79 -4.40 4.54
CA GLY A 36 34.97 -5.19 4.81
C GLY A 36 35.04 -5.60 6.28
N GLU A 37 36.02 -6.44 6.58
CA GLU A 37 36.20 -7.01 7.91
C GLU A 37 37.64 -6.80 8.40
N LEU A 38 37.78 -6.36 9.65
CA LEU A 38 39.07 -6.31 10.32
C LEU A 38 39.45 -7.69 10.88
N ASN A 39 40.74 -7.93 11.11
CA ASN A 39 41.25 -9.19 11.67
C ASN A 39 40.58 -9.64 12.99
N GLY A 40 39.94 -8.72 13.71
CA GLY A 40 39.20 -9.01 14.94
C GLY A 40 37.69 -9.20 14.74
N GLY A 41 37.22 -9.50 13.53
CA GLY A 41 35.80 -9.76 13.24
C GLY A 41 34.94 -8.52 13.03
N GLN A 42 35.45 -7.33 13.33
CA GLN A 42 34.67 -6.09 13.21
C GLN A 42 34.36 -5.75 11.75
N ILE A 43 33.08 -5.56 11.45
CA ILE A 43 32.61 -5.15 10.12
C ILE A 43 32.61 -3.62 10.01
N ARG A 44 33.20 -3.12 8.93
CA ARG A 44 33.28 -1.69 8.58
C ARG A 44 32.99 -1.49 7.10
N PHE A 45 32.85 -0.25 6.68
CA PHE A 45 32.95 0.15 5.27
C PHE A 45 33.79 1.41 5.14
N GLY A 46 34.18 1.78 3.92
CA GLY A 46 35.11 2.87 3.64
C GLY A 46 36.42 2.35 3.04
N ASN A 47 37.57 2.86 3.48
CA ASN A 47 38.87 2.37 2.99
C ASN A 47 39.27 1.04 3.65
N ILE A 48 38.56 -0.03 3.28
CA ILE A 48 38.79 -1.39 3.77
C ILE A 48 38.53 -2.40 2.64
N PRO A 49 39.33 -3.48 2.51
CA PRO A 49 39.05 -4.52 1.53
C PRO A 49 37.69 -5.18 1.78
N GLN A 50 36.92 -5.36 0.71
CA GLN A 50 35.61 -5.99 0.76
C GLN A 50 35.71 -7.45 1.25
N THR A 51 34.76 -7.86 2.08
CA THR A 51 34.62 -9.25 2.56
C THR A 51 33.39 -9.92 1.97
N THR A 52 33.43 -11.25 1.88
CA THR A 52 32.30 -12.07 1.44
C THR A 52 31.55 -12.59 2.66
N PHE A 53 30.22 -12.53 2.60
CA PHE A 53 29.32 -13.05 3.61
C PHE A 53 28.56 -14.25 3.05
N HIS A 54 28.16 -15.14 3.96
CA HIS A 54 27.33 -16.29 3.67
C HIS A 54 26.05 -16.20 4.50
N ILE A 55 24.89 -16.42 3.88
CA ILE A 55 23.60 -16.50 4.58
C ILE A 55 23.03 -17.91 4.48
N ASP A 56 22.61 -18.46 5.63
CA ASP A 56 21.85 -19.71 5.73
C ASP A 56 20.66 -19.47 6.68
N GLY A 57 19.45 -19.60 6.12
CA GLY A 57 18.22 -19.22 6.78
C GLY A 57 18.17 -17.73 7.10
N ASP A 58 18.23 -17.38 8.38
CA ASP A 58 18.14 -16.01 8.90
C ASP A 58 19.41 -15.57 9.66
N LYS A 59 20.53 -16.24 9.41
CA LYS A 59 21.83 -16.03 10.04
C LYS A 59 22.89 -15.74 9.00
N ILE A 60 23.87 -14.93 9.37
CA ILE A 60 24.97 -14.54 8.48
C ILE A 60 26.30 -14.97 9.09
N TRP A 61 27.21 -15.43 8.24
CA TRP A 61 28.59 -15.76 8.57
C TRP A 61 29.54 -14.95 7.68
N ASP A 62 30.77 -14.72 8.14
CA ASP A 62 31.86 -14.24 7.29
C ASP A 62 32.42 -15.39 6.41
N ARG A 63 33.37 -15.06 5.54
CA ARG A 63 34.08 -16.03 4.67
C ARG A 63 34.86 -17.11 5.45
N ASN A 64 35.14 -16.90 6.73
CA ASN A 64 35.90 -17.81 7.57
C ASN A 64 34.98 -18.71 8.43
N GLY A 65 33.66 -18.54 8.33
CA GLY A 65 32.67 -19.27 9.12
C GLY A 65 32.43 -18.69 10.52
N HIS A 66 32.84 -17.45 10.79
CA HIS A 66 32.52 -16.73 12.02
C HIS A 66 31.10 -16.18 11.97
N GLY A 67 30.33 -16.41 13.04
CA GLY A 67 28.94 -15.97 13.09
C GLY A 67 28.82 -14.46 13.28
N CYS A 68 28.06 -13.82 12.40
CA CYS A 68 27.82 -12.38 12.46
C CYS A 68 26.70 -12.04 13.46
N TRP A 69 26.91 -11.00 14.25
CA TRP A 69 26.05 -10.65 15.38
C TRP A 69 26.17 -9.17 15.75
N TRP A 70 25.22 -8.67 16.54
CA TRP A 70 25.22 -7.30 17.06
C TRP A 70 25.75 -7.27 18.49
N THR A 71 27.02 -6.87 18.66
CA THR A 71 27.72 -6.99 19.95
C THR A 71 27.05 -6.19 21.08
N PRO A 72 26.77 -6.75 22.26
CA PRO A 72 26.33 -5.98 23.42
C PRO A 72 27.48 -5.16 24.03
N PRO A 73 27.22 -3.97 24.62
CA PRO A 73 25.95 -3.22 24.60
C PRO A 73 25.84 -2.25 23.41
N THR A 74 26.91 -2.10 22.64
CA THR A 74 27.05 -1.05 21.61
C THR A 74 26.22 -1.34 20.36
N ARG A 75 25.94 -2.62 20.12
CA ARG A 75 25.26 -3.20 18.95
C ARG A 75 25.97 -2.82 17.66
N VAL A 76 27.29 -3.01 17.62
CA VAL A 76 28.08 -2.91 16.38
C VAL A 76 28.12 -4.27 15.69
N LEU A 77 28.01 -4.29 14.37
CA LEU A 77 28.08 -5.51 13.57
C LEU A 77 29.49 -6.09 13.61
N GLN A 78 29.63 -7.34 14.05
CA GLN A 78 30.89 -8.09 14.01
C GLN A 78 30.62 -9.53 13.62
N CYS A 79 31.64 -10.25 13.16
CA CYS A 79 31.63 -11.67 12.88
C CYS A 79 32.84 -12.31 13.60
N ASP A 80 32.60 -12.82 14.81
CA ASP A 80 33.68 -13.22 15.72
C ASP A 80 33.90 -14.73 15.77
N THR A 81 35.14 -15.15 16.02
CA THR A 81 35.48 -16.57 16.19
C THR A 81 34.73 -17.17 17.39
N ASN A 82 34.14 -18.35 17.19
CA ASN A 82 33.34 -19.07 18.19
C ASN A 82 32.07 -18.33 18.66
N GLN A 83 31.65 -17.29 17.95
CA GLN A 83 30.40 -16.59 18.24
C GLN A 83 29.25 -17.19 17.41
N PRO A 84 28.16 -17.63 18.04
CA PRO A 84 26.94 -17.98 17.33
C PRO A 84 26.37 -16.74 16.61
N PRO A 85 25.99 -16.85 15.32
CA PRO A 85 25.38 -15.73 14.61
C PRO A 85 24.00 -15.41 15.19
N ASP A 86 23.66 -14.13 15.19
CA ASP A 86 22.31 -13.68 15.50
C ASP A 86 21.34 -14.14 14.42
N SER A 87 20.13 -14.52 14.83
CA SER A 87 19.02 -14.85 13.94
C SER A 87 18.15 -13.61 13.73
N GLY A 88 17.62 -13.45 12.52
CA GLY A 88 16.74 -12.34 12.15
C GLY A 88 17.18 -11.57 10.92
N PHE A 89 18.31 -11.93 10.31
CA PHE A 89 18.73 -11.36 9.05
C PHE A 89 17.86 -11.84 7.90
N THR A 90 17.55 -10.94 6.97
CA THR A 90 16.84 -11.27 5.72
C THR A 90 17.41 -10.41 4.59
N ILE A 91 17.32 -10.92 3.37
CA ILE A 91 17.68 -10.18 2.16
C ILE A 91 16.41 -10.07 1.31
N GLY A 92 15.93 -8.85 1.12
CA GLY A 92 14.78 -8.56 0.27
C GLY A 92 15.07 -8.87 -1.20
N CYS A 93 14.02 -9.02 -2.01
CA CYS A 93 14.17 -9.27 -3.45
C CYS A 93 14.89 -8.12 -4.20
N ASP A 94 14.93 -6.93 -3.58
CA ASP A 94 15.62 -5.73 -4.04
C ASP A 94 17.08 -5.67 -3.52
N GLY A 95 17.55 -6.74 -2.89
CA GLY A 95 18.86 -6.85 -2.28
C GLY A 95 18.97 -6.17 -0.92
N ARG A 96 17.94 -5.53 -0.37
CA ARG A 96 18.08 -4.85 0.94
C ARG A 96 18.23 -5.85 2.08
N VAL A 97 19.26 -5.65 2.89
CA VAL A 97 19.46 -6.44 4.11
C VAL A 97 18.61 -5.84 5.22
N SER A 98 17.90 -6.69 5.97
CA SER A 98 17.15 -6.28 7.16
C SER A 98 17.46 -7.18 8.35
N TYR A 99 17.33 -6.65 9.56
CA TYR A 99 17.44 -7.40 10.81
C TYR A 99 16.15 -7.25 11.62
N HIS A 100 15.40 -8.34 11.82
CA HIS A 100 14.04 -8.33 12.36
C HIS A 100 13.11 -7.29 11.70
N GLY A 101 13.24 -7.13 10.37
CA GLY A 101 12.46 -6.17 9.57
C GLY A 101 13.00 -4.73 9.59
N GLN A 102 13.99 -4.42 10.44
CA GLN A 102 14.66 -3.12 10.44
C GLN A 102 15.63 -3.05 9.25
N THR A 103 15.47 -2.04 8.40
CA THR A 103 16.33 -1.77 7.22
C THR A 103 17.21 -0.53 7.37
N ALA A 104 16.90 0.32 8.36
CA ALA A 104 17.72 1.47 8.73
C ALA A 104 18.78 1.06 9.75
N PHE A 105 20.05 1.24 9.42
CA PHE A 105 21.18 1.07 10.32
C PHE A 105 21.89 2.42 10.50
N TYR A 106 22.93 2.47 11.31
CA TYR A 106 23.64 3.72 11.58
C TYR A 106 25.13 3.56 11.37
N GLN A 107 25.69 4.39 10.49
CA GLN A 107 27.12 4.54 10.36
C GLN A 107 27.65 5.55 11.39
N CYS A 108 28.85 5.34 11.92
CA CYS A 108 29.59 6.39 12.62
C CYS A 108 31.07 6.31 12.23
N GLU A 109 31.73 7.47 12.14
CA GLU A 109 33.16 7.55 11.84
C GLU A 109 33.98 6.86 12.93
N THR A 110 35.00 6.11 12.51
CA THR A 110 35.94 5.47 13.42
C THR A 110 37.10 6.38 13.80
N GLY A 111 37.37 7.40 12.97
CA GLY A 111 38.61 8.19 13.02
C GLY A 111 39.79 7.53 12.32
N ASP A 112 39.61 6.32 11.79
CA ASP A 112 40.65 5.55 11.10
C ASP A 112 40.41 5.60 9.59
N ASP A 113 41.34 6.20 8.83
CA ASP A 113 41.46 6.04 7.38
C ASP A 113 40.13 6.08 6.60
N ASN A 114 39.24 7.02 6.95
CA ASN A 114 37.92 7.17 6.33
C ASN A 114 37.06 5.88 6.39
N GLN A 115 37.09 5.19 7.53
CA GLN A 115 36.29 4.00 7.81
C GLN A 115 35.13 4.31 8.77
N TYR A 116 34.10 3.47 8.68
CA TYR A 116 32.85 3.64 9.41
C TYR A 116 32.40 2.31 10.01
N ASN A 117 32.02 2.35 11.29
CA ASN A 117 31.36 1.24 11.96
C ASN A 117 29.86 1.25 11.63
N ILE A 118 29.24 0.07 11.69
CA ILE A 118 27.79 -0.09 11.45
C ILE A 118 27.13 -0.53 12.75
N TYR A 119 26.10 0.22 13.16
CA TYR A 119 25.37 0.01 14.39
C TYR A 119 23.89 -0.27 14.13
N LEU A 120 23.30 -1.11 14.99
CA LEU A 120 21.86 -1.38 14.97
C LEU A 120 21.02 -0.19 15.48
N GLY A 121 21.62 0.73 16.25
CA GLY A 121 20.93 1.89 16.82
C GLY A 121 21.72 3.18 16.65
N PRO A 122 21.04 4.35 16.77
CA PRO A 122 21.66 5.65 16.53
C PRO A 122 22.62 6.04 17.66
N ASN A 123 23.41 7.10 17.39
CA ASN A 123 24.21 7.83 18.38
C ASN A 123 25.22 6.94 19.15
N LYS A 124 25.93 6.06 18.44
CA LYS A 124 26.92 5.13 19.02
C LYS A 124 28.38 5.57 18.82
N GLY A 125 28.59 6.73 18.21
CA GLY A 125 29.91 7.30 17.92
C GLY A 125 29.80 8.78 17.53
N ILE A 126 30.77 9.24 16.73
CA ILE A 126 30.81 10.61 16.20
C ILE A 126 30.39 10.64 14.72
N ASN A 127 29.90 11.79 14.27
CA ASN A 127 29.51 12.03 12.86
C ASN A 127 28.64 10.92 12.28
N CYS A 128 27.65 10.49 13.05
CA CYS A 128 26.80 9.38 12.68
C CYS A 128 25.74 9.79 11.65
N GLY A 129 25.33 8.84 10.82
CA GLY A 129 24.25 9.01 9.85
C GLY A 129 23.51 7.69 9.66
N GLU A 130 22.27 7.76 9.15
CA GLU A 130 21.55 6.55 8.75
C GLU A 130 22.21 5.94 7.51
N VAL A 131 22.26 4.62 7.47
CA VAL A 131 22.82 3.83 6.37
C VAL A 131 21.91 2.64 6.08
N THR A 132 21.69 2.37 4.80
CA THR A 132 21.03 1.16 4.31
C THR A 132 22.09 0.16 3.87
N LEU A 133 21.87 -1.13 4.13
CA LEU A 133 22.73 -2.21 3.64
C LEU A 133 22.06 -2.93 2.48
N THR A 134 22.83 -3.25 1.45
CA THR A 134 22.38 -3.98 0.26
C THR A 134 23.32 -5.13 -0.05
N ALA A 135 22.77 -6.29 -0.37
CA ALA A 135 23.47 -7.45 -0.88
C ALA A 135 23.52 -7.39 -2.41
N ASP A 136 24.67 -7.71 -3.00
CA ASP A 136 24.85 -7.81 -4.46
C ASP A 136 24.37 -9.16 -5.05
N GLY A 137 24.00 -10.10 -4.17
CA GLY A 137 23.49 -11.42 -4.50
C GLY A 137 22.50 -11.89 -3.44
N CYS A 138 22.18 -13.18 -3.43
CA CYS A 138 21.28 -13.78 -2.44
C CYS A 138 19.84 -13.24 -2.43
N HIS A 139 19.41 -12.62 -3.52
CA HIS A 139 18.04 -12.21 -3.73
C HIS A 139 17.54 -12.73 -5.08
N ILE A 140 16.30 -13.21 -5.12
CA ILE A 140 15.60 -13.39 -6.39
C ILE A 140 15.19 -12.02 -6.90
N ALA A 141 15.15 -11.83 -8.22
CA ALA A 141 14.59 -10.62 -8.80
C ALA A 141 13.20 -10.38 -8.19
N CYS A 142 12.95 -9.15 -7.71
CA CYS A 142 11.60 -8.80 -7.28
C CYS A 142 10.62 -9.18 -8.39
N PRO A 143 9.42 -9.67 -8.01
CA PRO A 143 8.33 -9.71 -8.97
C PRO A 143 8.31 -8.35 -9.65
N PRO A 144 8.19 -8.29 -10.99
CA PRO A 144 8.07 -7.02 -11.66
C PRO A 144 6.98 -6.24 -10.91
N PRO A 145 7.21 -4.95 -10.59
CA PRO A 145 6.16 -4.15 -9.98
C PRO A 145 4.91 -4.38 -10.82
N PRO A 146 3.73 -4.58 -10.19
CA PRO A 146 2.49 -4.77 -10.96
C PRO A 146 2.50 -3.70 -12.04
N GLN A 147 2.42 -4.14 -13.31
CA GLN A 147 2.42 -3.22 -14.44
C GLN A 147 1.50 -2.07 -14.05
N PRO A 148 1.93 -0.79 -14.14
CA PRO A 148 1.04 0.30 -13.83
C PRO A 148 -0.23 -0.01 -14.61
N ALA A 149 -1.32 -0.26 -13.87
CA ALA A 149 -2.61 -0.49 -14.49
C ALA A 149 -2.74 0.63 -15.50
N LYS A 150 -3.09 0.31 -16.75
CA LYS A 150 -3.44 1.36 -17.71
C LYS A 150 -4.51 2.19 -17.00
N SER A 151 -4.11 3.31 -16.42
CA SER A 151 -5.01 4.11 -15.62
C SER A 151 -5.84 4.83 -16.65
N CYS A 152 -7.12 4.49 -16.69
CA CYS A 152 -8.01 5.25 -17.53
C CYS A 152 -7.97 6.70 -17.02
N PRO A 153 -7.93 7.70 -17.91
CA PRO A 153 -7.91 9.10 -17.49
C PRO A 153 -9.04 9.37 -16.49
N ALA A 154 -8.79 10.19 -15.47
CA ALA A 154 -9.81 10.63 -14.52
C ALA A 154 -10.75 11.68 -15.15
N ASN A 155 -11.34 11.35 -16.30
CA ASN A 155 -12.30 12.17 -17.04
C ASN A 155 -13.24 11.25 -17.84
N LEU A 156 -14.29 11.82 -18.41
CA LEU A 156 -15.27 11.07 -19.20
C LEU A 156 -14.94 11.06 -20.71
N ASN A 157 -13.67 11.24 -21.09
CA ASN A 157 -13.27 11.16 -22.49
C ASN A 157 -13.21 9.68 -22.91
N GLY A 158 -14.30 9.18 -23.51
CA GLY A 158 -14.39 7.81 -23.99
C GLY A 158 -15.61 7.08 -23.43
N ALA A 159 -15.54 5.74 -23.39
CA ALA A 159 -16.61 4.93 -22.83
C ALA A 159 -16.58 4.97 -21.30
N TYR A 160 -17.73 5.28 -20.70
CA TYR A 160 -17.92 5.31 -19.26
C TYR A 160 -19.28 4.71 -18.88
N GLU A 161 -19.42 4.32 -17.62
CA GLU A 161 -20.70 4.02 -16.97
C GLU A 161 -21.05 5.11 -15.95
N PHE A 162 -22.33 5.43 -15.91
CA PHE A 162 -22.96 6.24 -14.87
C PHE A 162 -23.73 5.33 -13.91
N PRO A 163 -24.05 5.79 -12.68
CA PRO A 163 -24.77 4.96 -11.74
C PRO A 163 -26.22 4.74 -12.21
N HIS A 164 -26.65 3.48 -12.23
CA HIS A 164 -28.01 3.07 -12.61
C HIS A 164 -28.97 3.04 -11.41
N LEU A 165 -28.43 3.09 -10.19
CA LEU A 165 -29.17 3.33 -8.96
C LEU A 165 -28.28 4.08 -7.98
N ILE A 166 -28.82 5.13 -7.35
CA ILE A 166 -28.22 5.77 -6.19
C ILE A 166 -29.20 5.61 -5.03
N VAL A 167 -28.73 5.16 -3.88
CA VAL A 167 -29.51 5.10 -2.64
C VAL A 167 -28.74 5.73 -1.50
N SER A 168 -29.43 6.45 -0.63
CA SER A 168 -28.84 7.00 0.59
C SER A 168 -29.24 6.11 1.77
N VAL A 169 -28.26 5.83 2.63
CA VAL A 169 -28.47 5.10 3.88
C VAL A 169 -28.11 6.03 5.03
N ASP A 170 -28.97 6.09 6.05
CA ASP A 170 -28.80 7.01 7.18
C ASP A 170 -28.76 6.24 8.49
N LYS A 171 -27.62 6.27 9.18
CA LYS A 171 -27.46 5.60 10.47
C LYS A 171 -28.36 6.19 11.56
N SER A 172 -28.82 7.43 11.39
CA SER A 172 -29.79 8.06 12.30
C SER A 172 -31.22 7.55 12.10
N ASN A 173 -31.51 6.94 10.95
CA ASN A 173 -32.81 6.34 10.60
C ASN A 173 -32.61 4.93 10.01
N PRO A 174 -32.10 3.98 10.80
CA PRO A 174 -31.38 2.83 10.24
C PRO A 174 -32.25 1.80 9.51
N ASP A 175 -33.56 1.82 9.73
CA ASP A 175 -34.54 0.96 9.06
C ASP A 175 -35.32 1.68 7.94
N LYS A 176 -35.03 2.96 7.68
CA LYS A 176 -35.69 3.72 6.63
C LYS A 176 -34.98 3.49 5.29
N ALA A 177 -35.71 2.96 4.31
CA ALA A 177 -35.28 2.96 2.92
C ALA A 177 -35.59 4.31 2.29
N ALA A 178 -34.55 5.04 1.86
CA ALA A 178 -34.75 6.33 1.18
C ALA A 178 -35.34 6.16 -0.24
N GLY A 179 -35.18 4.97 -0.83
CA GLY A 179 -35.51 4.72 -2.22
C GLY A 179 -34.46 5.30 -3.18
N THR A 180 -34.84 5.40 -4.45
CA THR A 180 -33.98 5.97 -5.49
C THR A 180 -33.69 7.45 -5.22
N SER A 181 -32.42 7.81 -5.30
CA SER A 181 -31.91 9.17 -5.29
C SER A 181 -31.29 9.54 -6.64
N PHE A 182 -31.11 10.83 -6.85
CA PHE A 182 -30.27 11.38 -7.92
C PHE A 182 -29.06 12.14 -7.36
N PHE A 183 -28.89 12.11 -6.04
CA PHE A 183 -27.89 12.88 -5.33
C PHE A 183 -26.91 11.93 -4.65
N GLY A 184 -25.62 12.23 -4.80
CA GLY A 184 -24.61 11.73 -3.89
C GLY A 184 -24.61 12.61 -2.63
N GLU A 185 -24.67 11.98 -1.47
CA GLU A 185 -24.72 12.61 -0.16
C GLU A 185 -23.82 11.87 0.82
N VAL A 186 -22.93 12.64 1.47
CA VAL A 186 -22.01 12.19 2.51
C VAL A 186 -22.13 13.16 3.67
N THR A 187 -22.56 12.66 4.82
CA THR A 187 -22.54 13.39 6.09
C THR A 187 -22.02 12.46 7.18
N SER A 188 -21.87 12.97 8.40
CA SER A 188 -21.53 12.12 9.53
C SER A 188 -22.56 11.00 9.78
N SER A 189 -23.79 11.08 9.27
CA SER A 189 -24.81 10.03 9.41
C SER A 189 -25.25 9.37 8.10
N ILE A 190 -25.07 10.04 6.96
CA ILE A 190 -25.57 9.60 5.65
C ILE A 190 -24.40 9.13 4.79
N SER A 191 -24.51 7.92 4.26
CA SER A 191 -23.69 7.40 3.15
C SER A 191 -24.54 7.30 1.88
N SER A 192 -23.89 7.31 0.72
CA SER A 192 -24.53 7.04 -0.57
C SER A 192 -23.94 5.82 -1.24
N ILE A 193 -24.81 4.94 -1.75
CA ILE A 193 -24.44 3.74 -2.49
C ILE A 193 -24.84 3.91 -3.95
N PHE A 194 -23.92 3.59 -4.85
CA PHE A 194 -24.03 3.75 -6.30
C PHE A 194 -23.88 2.39 -6.96
N ASN A 195 -24.92 1.95 -7.68
CA ASN A 195 -24.83 0.74 -8.51
C ASN A 195 -24.46 1.08 -9.94
N PHE A 196 -23.61 0.25 -10.54
CA PHE A 196 -23.23 0.31 -11.94
C PHE A 196 -23.48 -1.03 -12.59
N ASP A 197 -24.09 -1.02 -13.77
CA ASP A 197 -24.23 -2.19 -14.62
C ASP A 197 -23.07 -2.22 -15.60
N ILE A 198 -22.22 -3.25 -15.53
CA ILE A 198 -21.05 -3.36 -16.41
C ILE A 198 -21.41 -4.22 -17.63
N PRO A 199 -21.38 -3.67 -18.86
CA PRO A 199 -21.70 -4.42 -20.06
C PRO A 199 -20.84 -5.68 -20.25
N ALA A 200 -21.45 -6.75 -20.77
CA ALA A 200 -20.72 -7.99 -21.09
C ALA A 200 -19.59 -7.78 -22.14
N ALA A 201 -19.73 -6.76 -22.99
CA ALA A 201 -18.72 -6.37 -23.98
C ALA A 201 -17.44 -5.79 -23.38
N ASP A 202 -17.42 -5.53 -22.07
CA ASP A 202 -16.23 -5.03 -21.37
C ASP A 202 -15.39 -6.16 -20.75
N ALA A 203 -15.67 -7.42 -21.11
CA ALA A 203 -14.84 -8.55 -20.72
C ALA A 203 -13.37 -8.35 -21.16
N GLY A 204 -12.45 -8.52 -20.22
CA GLY A 204 -11.01 -8.33 -20.47
C GLY A 204 -10.54 -6.87 -20.44
N LYS A 205 -11.43 -5.89 -20.22
CA LYS A 205 -11.06 -4.50 -19.98
C LYS A 205 -10.77 -4.22 -18.51
N THR A 206 -10.12 -3.10 -18.27
CA THR A 206 -9.93 -2.43 -16.98
C THR A 206 -11.02 -1.39 -16.77
N CYS A 207 -11.65 -1.45 -15.61
CA CYS A 207 -12.61 -0.47 -15.13
C CYS A 207 -11.93 0.39 -14.07
N THR A 208 -12.09 1.70 -14.16
CA THR A 208 -11.54 2.65 -13.19
C THR A 208 -12.67 3.45 -12.58
N LEU A 209 -12.86 3.33 -11.26
CA LEU A 209 -13.78 4.15 -10.48
C LEU A 209 -13.18 5.55 -10.34
N VAL A 210 -13.91 6.56 -10.82
CA VAL A 210 -13.49 7.96 -10.77
C VAL A 210 -14.56 8.80 -10.07
N PHE A 211 -14.11 9.75 -9.26
CA PHE A 211 -14.95 10.76 -8.66
C PHE A 211 -14.57 12.14 -9.22
N LEU A 212 -15.54 12.81 -9.85
CA LEU A 212 -15.35 14.09 -10.51
C LEU A 212 -15.98 15.18 -9.65
N PHE A 213 -15.20 16.19 -9.28
CA PHE A 213 -15.64 17.27 -8.41
C PHE A 213 -15.22 18.62 -8.96
N PRO A 214 -15.93 19.16 -9.97
CA PRO A 214 -15.63 20.46 -10.54
C PRO A 214 -15.94 21.59 -9.55
N ARG A 215 -15.47 22.80 -9.85
CA ARG A 215 -15.87 23.99 -9.11
C ARG A 215 -17.32 24.35 -9.43
N GLN A 216 -17.97 25.02 -8.49
CA GLN A 216 -19.38 25.40 -8.61
C GLN A 216 -19.66 26.29 -9.84
N ASP A 217 -18.70 27.11 -10.26
CA ASP A 217 -18.76 27.98 -11.45
C ASP A 217 -18.61 27.22 -12.78
N GLN A 218 -18.19 25.96 -12.74
CA GLN A 218 -18.08 25.10 -13.93
C GLN A 218 -19.35 24.28 -14.18
N LEU A 219 -20.27 24.21 -13.21
CA LEU A 219 -21.50 23.45 -13.32
C LEU A 219 -22.60 24.25 -14.03
N THR A 220 -23.33 23.58 -14.92
CA THR A 220 -24.44 24.20 -15.68
C THR A 220 -25.81 23.70 -15.21
N THR A 221 -25.95 22.39 -15.07
CA THR A 221 -27.23 21.71 -14.74
C THR A 221 -27.20 21.00 -13.39
N SER A 222 -26.11 21.16 -12.65
CA SER A 222 -25.91 20.60 -11.32
C SER A 222 -25.41 21.67 -10.34
N SER A 223 -25.43 21.34 -9.06
CA SER A 223 -24.87 22.13 -7.97
C SER A 223 -24.48 21.23 -6.81
N PHE A 224 -23.67 21.76 -5.90
CA PHE A 224 -23.33 21.06 -4.68
C PHE A 224 -23.34 21.97 -3.45
N THR A 225 -23.51 21.36 -2.29
CA THR A 225 -23.19 21.94 -0.98
C THR A 225 -22.03 21.17 -0.41
N PHE A 226 -20.98 21.85 0.05
CA PHE A 226 -19.76 21.21 0.57
C PHE A 226 -19.22 21.99 1.77
N SER A 227 -18.94 21.28 2.87
CA SER A 227 -18.19 21.79 4.02
C SER A 227 -17.48 20.63 4.74
N GLY A 228 -16.56 20.96 5.66
CA GLY A 228 -15.74 19.97 6.36
C GLY A 228 -14.37 19.76 5.72
N ASP A 229 -13.73 18.65 6.07
CA ASP A 229 -12.35 18.31 5.71
C ASP A 229 -12.20 17.60 4.35
N GLY A 230 -13.32 17.24 3.70
CA GLY A 230 -13.33 16.60 2.40
C GLY A 230 -12.93 15.12 2.40
N LYS A 231 -12.75 14.49 3.56
CA LYS A 231 -12.40 13.07 3.65
C LYS A 231 -13.61 12.18 3.37
N ILE A 232 -13.60 11.51 2.22
CA ILE A 232 -14.61 10.53 1.83
C ILE A 232 -13.93 9.16 1.70
N ASP A 233 -14.48 8.16 2.39
CA ASP A 233 -14.12 6.76 2.25
C ASP A 233 -14.91 6.12 1.11
N PHE A 234 -14.21 5.37 0.25
CA PHE A 234 -14.79 4.67 -0.89
C PHE A 234 -14.63 3.16 -0.72
N SER A 235 -15.71 2.41 -0.93
CA SER A 235 -15.68 0.95 -0.79
C SER A 235 -16.47 0.25 -1.88
N LEU A 236 -15.97 -0.86 -2.41
CA LEU A 236 -16.74 -1.83 -3.19
C LEU A 236 -17.56 -2.69 -2.24
N LEU A 237 -18.82 -2.95 -2.58
CA LEU A 237 -19.74 -3.75 -1.79
C LEU A 237 -19.80 -5.22 -2.24
N ASN A 238 -20.24 -6.11 -1.35
CA ASN A 238 -20.41 -7.55 -1.64
C ASN A 238 -21.53 -7.83 -2.65
N SER A 239 -22.51 -6.93 -2.75
CA SER A 239 -23.58 -6.96 -3.73
C SER A 239 -24.07 -5.53 -4.02
N PRO A 240 -24.76 -5.31 -5.15
CA PRO A 240 -25.44 -4.03 -5.41
C PRO A 240 -26.52 -3.75 -4.36
N ALA A 241 -26.84 -2.47 -4.17
CA ALA A 241 -28.00 -2.06 -3.37
C ALA A 241 -29.32 -2.26 -4.14
N THR A 242 -30.44 -2.12 -3.43
CA THR A 242 -31.78 -2.10 -4.01
C THR A 242 -32.53 -0.85 -3.52
N GLN A 243 -33.69 -0.54 -4.10
CA GLN A 243 -34.52 0.57 -3.60
C GLN A 243 -34.98 0.38 -2.14
N GLY A 244 -34.99 -0.85 -1.64
CA GLY A 244 -35.30 -1.18 -0.24
C GLY A 244 -34.09 -1.18 0.69
N THR A 245 -32.92 -0.73 0.23
CA THR A 245 -31.72 -0.69 1.06
C THR A 245 -31.83 0.39 2.13
N THR A 246 -31.47 0.03 3.36
CA THR A 246 -31.43 0.83 4.58
C THR A 246 -30.04 0.71 5.19
N TRP A 247 -29.75 1.49 6.23
CA TRP A 247 -28.48 1.35 6.96
C TRP A 247 -28.26 -0.06 7.54
N ASN A 248 -29.31 -0.69 8.09
CA ASN A 248 -29.21 -1.98 8.74
C ASN A 248 -29.13 -3.17 7.76
N ASN A 249 -29.65 -3.03 6.55
CA ASN A 249 -29.68 -4.13 5.57
C ASN A 249 -28.72 -3.93 4.37
N GLN A 250 -27.95 -2.85 4.36
CA GLN A 250 -27.04 -2.55 3.26
C GLN A 250 -26.01 -3.68 3.05
N PRO A 251 -25.57 -3.90 1.81
CA PRO A 251 -24.52 -4.88 1.54
C PRO A 251 -23.23 -4.54 2.31
N GLY A 252 -22.59 -5.55 2.89
CA GLY A 252 -21.30 -5.35 3.55
C GLY A 252 -20.20 -4.95 2.56
N LYS A 253 -19.13 -4.33 3.06
CA LYS A 253 -17.94 -3.97 2.27
C LYS A 253 -17.20 -5.24 1.81
N LYS A 254 -16.87 -5.31 0.51
CA LYS A 254 -16.03 -6.34 -0.11
C LYS A 254 -14.58 -5.92 -0.19
N THR A 255 -14.35 -4.66 -0.58
CA THR A 255 -13.01 -4.08 -0.67
C THR A 255 -13.10 -2.63 -0.27
N ASP A 256 -12.30 -2.26 0.72
CA ASP A 256 -12.14 -0.88 1.15
C ASP A 256 -11.02 -0.24 0.32
N TYR A 257 -11.32 0.84 -0.40
CA TYR A 257 -10.32 1.62 -1.15
C TYR A 257 -9.74 2.78 -0.34
N GLY A 258 -10.24 2.97 0.88
CA GLY A 258 -9.77 3.98 1.81
C GLY A 258 -10.25 5.39 1.49
N ILE A 259 -9.59 6.34 2.16
CA ILE A 259 -9.99 7.73 2.23
C ILE A 259 -9.35 8.53 1.10
N THR A 260 -10.17 9.26 0.34
CA THR A 260 -9.73 10.32 -0.56
C THR A 260 -10.17 11.68 -0.01
N THR A 261 -9.22 12.61 0.13
CA THR A 261 -9.52 13.99 0.50
C THR A 261 -9.91 14.79 -0.75
N VAL A 262 -11.19 15.11 -0.89
CA VAL A 262 -11.76 15.77 -2.06
C VAL A 262 -11.92 17.28 -1.86
N ALA A 263 -11.77 18.04 -2.95
CA ALA A 263 -11.98 19.47 -3.01
C ALA A 263 -12.51 19.89 -4.40
N PRO A 264 -13.32 20.95 -4.50
CA PRO A 264 -13.81 21.45 -5.79
C PRO A 264 -12.68 21.79 -6.77
N GLY A 265 -12.92 21.51 -8.05
CA GLY A 265 -11.98 21.74 -9.15
C GLY A 265 -11.03 20.58 -9.47
N ASN A 266 -11.30 19.38 -8.95
CA ASN A 266 -10.43 18.22 -9.09
C ASN A 266 -11.14 17.00 -9.67
N SER A 267 -10.35 16.02 -10.09
CA SER A 267 -10.82 14.70 -10.52
C SER A 267 -9.95 13.63 -9.86
N TYR A 268 -10.59 12.59 -9.35
CA TYR A 268 -9.96 11.59 -8.50
C TYR A 268 -10.12 10.21 -9.12
N THR A 269 -9.01 9.50 -9.31
CA THR A 269 -9.04 8.06 -9.54
C THR A 269 -9.08 7.37 -8.19
N ILE A 270 -10.16 6.65 -7.91
CA ILE A 270 -10.36 5.96 -6.63
C ILE A 270 -9.73 4.57 -6.68
N ALA A 271 -10.06 3.80 -7.72
CA ALA A 271 -9.56 2.43 -7.87
C ALA A 271 -9.58 2.00 -9.34
N SER A 272 -8.68 1.07 -9.71
CA SER A 272 -8.71 0.37 -10.99
C SER A 272 -8.79 -1.13 -10.75
N PHE A 273 -9.65 -1.81 -11.49
CA PHE A 273 -9.94 -3.24 -11.33
C PHE A 273 -10.37 -3.86 -12.66
N PRO A 274 -10.24 -5.19 -12.85
CA PRO A 274 -10.80 -5.86 -14.02
C PRO A 274 -12.30 -5.62 -14.11
N CYS A 275 -12.83 -5.25 -15.28
CA CYS A 275 -14.26 -5.05 -15.46
C CYS A 275 -15.03 -6.35 -15.17
N PRO A 276 -15.97 -6.36 -14.21
CA PRO A 276 -16.83 -7.51 -13.94
C PRO A 276 -17.94 -7.57 -14.97
N ALA A 277 -17.56 -7.90 -16.20
CA ALA A 277 -18.43 -7.84 -17.37
C ALA A 277 -19.72 -8.66 -17.20
N GLY A 278 -20.85 -8.05 -17.53
CA GLY A 278 -22.18 -8.64 -17.39
C GLY A 278 -22.73 -8.63 -15.95
N GLN A 279 -22.08 -7.94 -15.01
CA GLN A 279 -22.50 -7.88 -13.61
C GLN A 279 -22.90 -6.46 -13.21
N ALA A 280 -23.83 -6.38 -12.27
CA ALA A 280 -24.08 -5.18 -11.49
C ALA A 280 -23.14 -5.17 -10.27
N ILE A 281 -22.56 -4.01 -9.97
CA ILE A 281 -21.69 -3.80 -8.79
C ILE A 281 -22.09 -2.54 -8.05
N GLY A 282 -21.86 -2.50 -6.73
CA GLY A 282 -22.20 -1.36 -5.86
C GLY A 282 -20.98 -0.76 -5.18
N PHE A 283 -20.90 0.56 -5.11
CA PHE A 283 -19.87 1.30 -4.35
C PHE A 283 -20.52 2.21 -3.31
N GLU A 284 -19.93 2.29 -2.12
CA GLU A 284 -20.33 3.23 -1.07
C GLU A 284 -19.37 4.43 -1.02
N MET A 285 -19.94 5.63 -0.87
CA MET A 285 -19.27 6.83 -0.41
C MET A 285 -19.73 7.14 1.02
N SER A 286 -18.80 7.23 1.97
CA SER A 286 -19.10 7.50 3.38
C SER A 286 -18.13 8.53 3.99
N ASP A 287 -18.56 9.22 5.04
CA ASP A 287 -17.73 10.21 5.75
C ASP A 287 -16.69 9.49 6.63
N CYS A 288 -15.43 9.95 6.56
CA CYS A 288 -14.36 9.49 7.45
C CYS A 288 -13.67 10.66 8.19
N GLY A 289 -14.40 11.76 8.35
CA GLY A 289 -13.94 12.96 9.04
C GLY A 289 -15.11 13.77 9.56
N ASN A 290 -15.32 14.93 8.93
CA ASN A 290 -16.48 15.78 9.20
C ASN A 290 -17.07 16.35 7.91
N THR A 291 -16.97 15.60 6.82
CA THR A 291 -17.42 16.03 5.50
C THR A 291 -18.94 16.09 5.46
N ASN A 292 -19.49 17.23 5.08
CA ASN A 292 -20.89 17.39 4.70
C ASN A 292 -20.93 17.80 3.24
N PHE A 293 -21.36 16.87 2.40
CA PHE A 293 -21.31 17.00 0.97
C PHE A 293 -22.58 16.45 0.34
N ARG A 294 -23.19 17.22 -0.56
CA ARG A 294 -24.35 16.80 -1.34
C ARG A 294 -24.26 17.39 -2.73
N TYR A 295 -24.44 16.57 -3.76
CA TYR A 295 -24.39 16.99 -5.16
C TYR A 295 -25.41 16.22 -6.00
N PHE A 296 -25.90 16.81 -7.08
CA PHE A 296 -26.71 16.10 -8.08
C PHE A 296 -25.78 15.39 -9.08
N GLN A 297 -25.91 14.08 -9.25
CA GLN A 297 -25.10 13.30 -10.19
C GLN A 297 -25.43 13.73 -11.62
N ASP A 298 -24.45 14.30 -12.34
CA ASP A 298 -24.70 14.89 -13.65
C ASP A 298 -23.46 14.86 -14.55
N TYR A 299 -23.68 14.66 -15.85
CA TYR A 299 -22.62 14.55 -16.86
C TYR A 299 -22.41 15.86 -17.66
N ASN A 300 -23.36 16.79 -17.62
CA ASN A 300 -23.38 17.98 -18.49
C ASN A 300 -22.53 19.15 -17.97
N PRO A 301 -21.99 19.97 -18.89
CA PRO A 301 -20.73 19.76 -19.61
C PRO A 301 -19.51 19.50 -18.70
N SER A 302 -19.59 19.91 -17.43
CA SER A 302 -18.57 19.62 -16.42
C SER A 302 -19.13 18.54 -15.48
N PRO A 303 -18.81 17.26 -15.69
CA PRO A 303 -19.41 16.19 -14.92
C PRO A 303 -19.06 16.27 -13.45
N ILE A 304 -20.04 16.00 -12.59
CA ILE A 304 -19.89 15.85 -11.15
C ILE A 304 -20.45 14.51 -10.73
N GLY A 305 -19.70 13.80 -9.89
CA GLY A 305 -20.14 12.56 -9.28
C GLY A 305 -19.26 11.36 -9.55
N LEU A 306 -19.80 10.18 -9.25
CA LEU A 306 -19.10 8.91 -9.32
C LEU A 306 -19.37 8.22 -10.67
N TYR A 307 -18.32 7.80 -11.35
CA TYR A 307 -18.38 7.15 -12.67
C TYR A 307 -17.40 5.98 -12.75
N ILE A 308 -17.61 5.09 -13.72
CA ILE A 308 -16.61 4.08 -14.09
C ILE A 308 -16.14 4.38 -15.51
N THR A 309 -14.85 4.59 -15.69
CA THR A 309 -14.20 4.72 -17.00
C THR A 309 -13.60 3.40 -17.43
N LYS A 310 -13.39 3.21 -18.74
CA LYS A 310 -12.99 1.91 -19.30
C LYS A 310 -11.82 2.06 -20.27
N CYS A 311 -10.85 1.17 -20.14
CA CYS A 311 -9.68 1.02 -21.01
C CYS A 311 -9.10 -0.41 -20.84
#